data_AF-A0A934ZKH7-F1
#
_entry.id   AF-A0A934ZKH7-F1
#
_cell.length_a   1.000
_cell.length_b   1.000
_cell.length_c   1.000
_cell.angle_alpha   90.00
_cell.angle_beta   90.00
_cell.angle_gamma   90.00
#
_symmetry.space_group_name_H-M   'P 1'
#
loop_
_entity.id
_entity.type
_entity.pdbx_description
1 polymer ?
#
loop_
_entity_poly.entity_id
_entity_poly.type
_entity_poly.pdbx_seq_one_letter_code
_entity_poly.pdbx_strand_id
1 'polypeptide(L)'
;MKRSLSRCLAVSALLFGAAALADDGFYRPSPGNLYVTTTERYLYIVWAVPQNLAPFTHIRQQADLEAYLTRTAIFLCTEHRSRVPDASRDCRVQLVQMNSNDEYTRSAAGGFRTIARMLLPLASATPEIHRRVQTQGIREVRPLFTQFDLRPGAIPLVGH
;
A
#
# COMPACT_ATOMS: atom_id res chain seq x y z
N MET A 1 -20.12 0.82 55.94
CA MET A 1 -20.77 0.90 54.61
C MET A 1 -19.76 0.48 53.55
N LYS A 2 -20.07 -0.56 52.78
CA LYS A 2 -19.20 -1.19 51.77
C LYS A 2 -19.48 -0.59 50.39
N ARG A 3 -18.47 -0.06 49.67
CA ARG A 3 -18.46 0.16 48.21
C ARG A 3 -17.01 0.05 47.71
N SER A 4 -16.59 -1.14 47.30
CA SER A 4 -16.53 -1.62 45.91
C SER A 4 -15.32 -1.05 45.14
N LEU A 5 -14.20 -1.76 45.26
CA LEU A 5 -13.00 -1.59 44.43
C LEU A 5 -13.27 -2.21 43.05
N SER A 6 -13.53 -1.38 42.05
CA SER A 6 -13.54 -1.83 40.65
C SER A 6 -12.11 -1.99 40.17
N ARG A 7 -11.66 -3.24 40.07
CA ARG A 7 -10.44 -3.61 39.34
C ARG A 7 -10.72 -3.49 37.84
N CYS A 8 -10.20 -2.44 37.20
CA CYS A 8 -10.06 -2.43 35.73
C CYS A 8 -8.96 -3.40 35.33
N LEU A 9 -9.34 -4.66 35.06
CA LEU A 9 -8.55 -5.56 34.25
C LEU A 9 -8.61 -5.05 32.80
N ALA A 10 -7.67 -4.18 32.44
CA ALA A 10 -7.40 -3.89 31.03
C ALA A 10 -6.71 -5.13 30.44
N VAL A 11 -7.52 -6.07 29.95
CA VAL A 11 -7.07 -7.13 29.07
C VAL A 11 -6.46 -6.44 27.85
N SER A 12 -5.13 -6.42 27.79
CA SER A 12 -4.40 -6.07 26.59
C SER A 12 -4.66 -7.19 25.58
N ALA A 13 -5.73 -7.03 24.80
CA ALA A 13 -5.93 -7.82 23.60
C ALA A 13 -4.78 -7.46 22.65
N LEU A 14 -3.76 -8.31 22.63
CA LEU A 14 -2.82 -8.45 21.53
C LEU A 14 -3.65 -8.77 20.28
N LEU A 15 -4.10 -7.72 19.59
CA LEU A 15 -4.67 -7.81 18.26
C LEU A 15 -3.52 -8.07 17.28
N PHE A 16 -3.00 -9.30 17.30
CA PHE A 16 -2.45 -9.93 16.10
C PHE A 16 -3.63 -10.30 15.19
N GLY A 17 -4.31 -9.27 14.68
CA GLY A 17 -5.36 -9.41 13.69
C GLY A 17 -4.72 -9.20 12.34
N ALA A 18 -4.64 -10.27 11.54
CA ALA A 18 -4.35 -10.24 10.12
C ALA A 18 -4.86 -8.94 9.50
N ALA A 19 -3.93 -8.11 8.97
CA ALA A 19 -4.31 -6.94 8.20
C ALA A 19 -5.32 -7.41 7.15
N ALA A 20 -6.55 -6.93 7.32
CA ALA A 20 -7.71 -7.44 6.63
C ALA A 20 -7.40 -7.57 5.14
N LEU A 21 -7.58 -8.77 4.61
CA LEU A 21 -7.97 -8.97 3.21
C LEU A 21 -9.39 -8.38 3.08
N ALA A 22 -9.51 -7.06 3.22
CA ALA A 22 -10.71 -6.36 2.83
C ALA A 22 -10.74 -6.41 1.31
N ASP A 23 -11.73 -7.12 0.80
CA ASP A 23 -12.04 -7.37 -0.60
C ASP A 23 -12.51 -6.09 -1.33
N ASP A 24 -11.79 -4.98 -1.11
CA ASP A 24 -12.06 -3.68 -1.73
C ASP A 24 -11.35 -3.55 -3.10
N GLY A 25 -10.66 -4.61 -3.56
CA GLY A 25 -9.88 -4.60 -4.80
C GLY A 25 -8.58 -3.79 -4.75
N PHE A 26 -8.08 -3.43 -3.55
CA PHE A 26 -6.78 -2.79 -3.30
C PHE A 26 -6.18 -3.21 -1.94
N TYR A 27 -4.89 -2.98 -1.74
CA TYR A 27 -4.21 -3.28 -0.47
C TYR A 27 -4.18 -2.07 0.46
N ARG A 28 -4.44 -2.29 1.76
CA ARG A 28 -4.15 -1.31 2.82
C ARG A 28 -2.95 -1.80 3.64
N PRO A 29 -1.73 -1.27 3.39
CA PRO A 29 -0.57 -1.64 4.17
C PRO A 29 -0.78 -1.35 5.66
N SER A 30 -0.28 -2.24 6.52
CA SER A 30 -0.18 -1.92 7.95
C SER A 30 0.79 -0.75 8.16
N PRO A 31 0.64 0.06 9.23
CA PRO A 31 1.54 1.18 9.48
C PRO A 31 3.03 0.80 9.54
N GLY A 32 3.36 -0.42 9.99
CA GLY A 32 4.74 -0.92 10.02
C GLY A 32 5.35 -1.24 8.65
N ASN A 33 4.50 -1.40 7.63
CA ASN A 33 4.88 -1.72 6.25
C ASN A 33 4.79 -0.51 5.32
N LEU A 34 4.60 0.69 5.88
CA LEU A 34 4.41 1.92 5.14
C LEU A 34 5.34 3.00 5.67
N TYR A 35 6.16 3.56 4.78
CA TYR A 35 6.94 4.75 5.07
C TYR A 35 6.50 5.88 4.14
N VAL A 36 6.20 7.04 4.72
CA VAL A 36 5.68 8.20 4.00
C VAL A 36 6.52 9.41 4.37
N THR A 37 7.07 10.07 3.36
CA THR A 37 7.83 11.31 3.52
C THR A 37 7.51 12.27 2.39
N THR A 38 7.95 13.51 2.50
CA THR A 38 7.80 14.53 1.47
C THR A 38 9.14 15.09 1.09
N THR A 39 9.24 15.50 -0.18
CA THR A 39 10.36 16.26 -0.74
C THR A 39 9.77 17.49 -1.42
N GLU A 40 10.61 18.39 -1.93
CA GLU A 40 10.13 19.58 -2.66
C GLU A 40 9.27 19.23 -3.90
N ARG A 41 9.48 18.04 -4.48
CA ARG A 41 8.82 17.62 -5.73
C ARG A 41 7.79 16.52 -5.54
N TYR A 42 7.93 15.72 -4.48
CA TYR A 42 7.23 14.46 -4.34
C TYR A 42 6.62 14.25 -2.95
N LEU A 43 5.39 13.75 -2.93
CA LEU A 43 4.94 12.84 -1.88
C LEU A 43 5.61 11.48 -2.14
N TYR A 44 6.47 11.02 -1.23
CA TYR A 44 7.20 9.78 -1.38
C TYR A 44 6.64 8.70 -0.45
N ILE A 45 6.19 7.59 -1.03
CA ILE A 45 5.58 6.48 -0.31
C ILE A 45 6.38 5.22 -0.62
N VAL A 46 6.89 4.56 0.43
CA VAL A 46 7.45 3.22 0.34
C VAL A 46 6.46 2.25 0.96
N TRP A 47 5.96 1.34 0.13
CA TRP A 47 5.12 0.23 0.55
C TRP A 47 5.97 -1.03 0.59
N ALA A 48 6.21 -1.55 1.80
CA ALA A 48 6.89 -2.81 2.02
C ALA A 48 5.90 -3.99 1.96
N VAL A 49 6.26 -5.03 1.22
CA VAL A 49 5.53 -6.30 1.20
C VAL A 49 6.40 -7.44 1.73
N PRO A 50 5.79 -8.45 2.37
CA PRO A 50 6.50 -9.65 2.81
C PRO A 50 7.24 -10.35 1.66
N GLN A 51 8.31 -11.08 1.99
CA GLN A 51 9.10 -11.87 1.06
C GLN A 51 8.25 -12.90 0.31
N ASN A 52 7.26 -13.51 0.97
CA ASN A 52 6.38 -14.49 0.32
C ASN A 52 5.33 -13.85 -0.61
N LEU A 53 5.31 -12.52 -0.75
CA LEU A 53 4.34 -11.79 -1.56
C LEU A 53 2.89 -12.10 -1.19
N ALA A 54 2.61 -12.41 0.09
CA ALA A 54 1.28 -12.77 0.57
C ALA A 54 0.14 -11.89 0.03
N PRO A 55 0.28 -10.53 -0.04
CA PRO A 55 -0.76 -9.67 -0.60
C PRO A 55 -1.14 -9.95 -2.07
N PHE A 56 -0.27 -10.59 -2.85
CA PHE A 56 -0.47 -10.83 -4.29
C PHE A 56 -0.83 -12.29 -4.62
N THR A 57 -0.85 -13.19 -3.63
CA THR A 57 -0.98 -14.65 -3.85
C THR A 57 -2.32 -15.08 -4.49
N HIS A 58 -3.36 -14.26 -4.37
CA HIS A 58 -4.68 -14.50 -4.97
C HIS A 58 -4.78 -13.99 -6.42
N ILE A 59 -3.82 -13.18 -6.87
CA ILE A 59 -3.82 -12.55 -8.19
C ILE A 59 -3.19 -13.51 -9.21
N ARG A 60 -3.98 -13.93 -10.20
CA ARG A 60 -3.56 -14.93 -11.19
C ARG A 60 -3.19 -14.34 -12.54
N GLN A 61 -3.77 -13.20 -12.90
CA GLN A 61 -3.53 -12.57 -14.20
C GLN A 61 -2.74 -11.28 -14.04
N GLN A 62 -1.85 -11.01 -15.00
CA GLN A 62 -1.07 -9.77 -15.02
C GLN A 62 -1.96 -8.52 -15.01
N ALA A 63 -3.07 -8.53 -15.75
CA ALA A 63 -4.00 -7.40 -15.81
C ALA A 63 -4.65 -7.10 -14.44
N ASP A 64 -4.92 -8.14 -13.65
CA ASP A 64 -5.45 -8.01 -12.30
C ASP A 64 -4.41 -7.42 -11.36
N LEU A 65 -3.14 -7.84 -11.48
CA LEU A 65 -2.02 -7.28 -10.72
C LEU A 65 -1.83 -5.80 -11.02
N GLU A 66 -1.85 -5.41 -12.30
CA GLU A 66 -1.73 -4.03 -12.75
C GLU A 66 -2.85 -3.17 -12.17
N ALA A 67 -4.11 -3.64 -12.26
CA ALA A 67 -5.25 -2.93 -11.69
C ALA A 67 -5.14 -2.80 -10.16
N TYR A 68 -4.73 -3.87 -9.48
CA TYR A 68 -4.55 -3.89 -8.03
C TYR A 68 -3.48 -2.91 -7.55
N LEU A 69 -2.32 -2.92 -8.19
CA LEU A 69 -1.23 -1.98 -7.89
C LEU A 69 -1.65 -0.54 -8.14
N THR A 70 -2.35 -0.28 -9.25
CA THR A 70 -2.87 1.05 -9.60
C THR A 70 -3.84 1.58 -8.55
N ARG A 71 -4.85 0.77 -8.16
CA ARG A 71 -5.83 1.17 -7.14
C ARG A 71 -5.15 1.45 -5.81
N THR A 72 -4.20 0.59 -5.42
CA THR A 72 -3.44 0.76 -4.18
C THR A 72 -2.61 2.04 -4.21
N ALA A 73 -1.94 2.35 -5.33
CA ALA A 73 -1.16 3.58 -5.45
C ALA A 73 -2.02 4.84 -5.35
N ILE A 74 -3.16 4.87 -6.06
CA ILE A 74 -4.11 5.99 -5.97
C ILE A 74 -4.63 6.15 -4.55
N PHE A 75 -5.00 5.04 -3.90
CA PHE A 75 -5.45 5.05 -2.51
C PHE A 75 -4.40 5.69 -1.59
N LEU A 76 -3.16 5.19 -1.61
CA LEU A 76 -2.06 5.67 -0.76
C LEU A 76 -1.74 7.14 -1.01
N CYS A 77 -1.70 7.56 -2.28
CA CYS A 77 -1.47 8.96 -2.63
C CYS A 77 -2.61 9.87 -2.17
N THR A 78 -3.86 9.41 -2.26
CA THR A 78 -5.04 10.17 -1.84
C THR A 78 -5.10 10.29 -0.31
N GLU A 79 -4.81 9.21 0.41
CA GLU A 79 -4.79 9.17 1.87
C GLU A 79 -3.74 10.11 2.47
N HIS A 80 -2.57 10.19 1.84
CA HIS A 80 -1.45 10.98 2.36
C HIS A 80 -1.26 12.34 1.70
N ARG A 81 -2.14 12.73 0.78
CA ARG A 81 -2.05 14.01 0.07
C ARG A 81 -2.04 15.23 0.99
N SER A 82 -2.70 15.16 2.14
CA SER A 82 -2.77 16.27 3.10
C SER A 82 -1.43 16.55 3.80
N ARG A 83 -0.46 15.64 3.69
CA ARG A 83 0.89 15.80 4.27
C ARG A 83 1.82 16.65 3.40
N VAL A 84 1.35 17.06 2.23
CA VAL A 84 2.20 17.55 1.14
C VAL A 84 2.14 19.07 1.04
N PRO A 85 3.29 19.77 0.90
CA PRO A 85 3.29 21.19 0.55
C PRO A 85 2.73 21.43 -0.85
N ASP A 86 2.09 22.57 -1.09
CA ASP A 86 1.45 22.94 -2.38
C ASP A 86 2.40 22.86 -3.60
N ALA A 87 3.71 22.91 -3.38
CA ALA A 87 4.72 22.83 -4.43
C ALA A 87 4.93 21.42 -5.01
N SER A 88 4.56 20.36 -4.26
CA SER A 88 4.74 18.99 -4.75
C SER A 88 3.75 18.68 -5.86
N ARG A 89 4.27 18.12 -6.95
CA ARG A 89 3.47 17.88 -8.17
C ARG A 89 3.06 16.43 -8.33
N ASP A 90 3.90 15.53 -7.82
CA ASP A 90 3.74 14.10 -8.04
C ASP A 90 3.77 13.31 -6.73
N CYS A 91 3.11 12.17 -6.72
CA CYS A 91 3.18 11.14 -5.72
C CYS A 91 3.96 9.97 -6.28
N ARG A 92 5.08 9.64 -5.66
CA ARG A 92 5.91 8.50 -6.03
C ARG A 92 5.69 7.37 -5.03
N VAL A 93 5.17 6.26 -5.52
CA VAL A 93 4.99 5.04 -4.74
C VAL A 93 6.03 4.01 -5.17
N GLN A 94 6.85 3.56 -4.23
CA GLN A 94 7.83 2.50 -4.42
C GLN A 94 7.38 1.26 -3.66
N LEU A 95 7.16 0.17 -4.39
CA LEU A 95 6.88 -1.13 -3.80
C LEU A 95 8.21 -1.86 -3.59
N VAL A 96 8.48 -2.22 -2.33
CA VAL A 96 9.68 -2.97 -1.95
C VAL A 96 9.30 -4.29 -1.33
N GLN A 97 10.01 -5.34 -1.71
CA GLN A 97 9.88 -6.65 -1.09
C GLN A 97 10.93 -6.79 0.00
N MET A 98 10.48 -7.19 1.18
CA MET A 98 11.33 -7.53 2.31
C MET A 98 12.09 -8.82 2.02
N ASN A 99 13.35 -8.91 2.44
CA ASN A 99 14.13 -10.15 2.33
C ASN A 99 13.79 -11.19 3.41
N SER A 100 13.04 -10.80 4.44
CA SER A 100 12.57 -11.64 5.53
C SER A 100 11.10 -11.32 5.82
N ASN A 101 10.35 -12.31 6.28
CA ASN A 101 8.98 -12.12 6.77
C ASN A 101 8.93 -11.82 8.27
N ASP A 102 10.07 -11.78 8.96
CA ASP A 102 10.15 -11.51 10.39
C ASP A 102 9.84 -10.03 10.68
N GLU A 103 8.81 -9.81 11.49
CA GLU A 103 8.31 -8.50 11.90
C GLU A 103 9.35 -7.66 12.67
N TYR A 104 10.40 -8.32 13.19
CA TYR A 104 11.52 -7.69 13.90
C TYR A 104 12.67 -7.26 12.99
N THR A 105 12.71 -7.71 11.73
CA THR A 105 13.65 -7.20 10.70
C THR A 105 13.22 -5.85 10.12
N ARG A 106 12.70 -4.95 10.98
CA ARG A 106 12.47 -3.52 10.67
C ARG A 106 13.76 -2.76 10.38
N SER A 107 14.91 -3.39 10.62
CA SER A 107 16.20 -2.82 10.32
C SER A 107 16.45 -2.85 8.81
N ALA A 108 16.98 -1.75 8.27
CA ALA A 108 17.54 -1.69 6.92
C ALA A 108 18.59 -2.79 6.64
N ALA A 109 19.08 -3.47 7.68
CA ALA A 109 19.99 -4.61 7.63
C ALA A 109 19.36 -5.89 7.04
N GLY A 110 18.03 -6.07 7.11
CA GLY A 110 17.36 -7.18 6.42
C GLY A 110 17.47 -7.04 4.89
N GLY A 111 17.56 -5.81 4.40
CA GLY A 111 17.61 -5.48 2.99
C GLY A 111 16.22 -5.55 2.33
N PHE A 112 16.09 -4.76 1.27
CA PHE A 112 14.87 -4.68 0.47
C PHE A 112 15.24 -4.71 -1.00
N ARG A 113 14.40 -5.32 -1.82
CA ARG A 113 14.47 -5.17 -3.28
C ARG A 113 13.27 -4.40 -3.80
N THR A 114 13.50 -3.44 -4.69
CA THR A 114 12.38 -2.76 -5.35
C THR A 114 11.75 -3.68 -6.37
N ILE A 115 10.44 -3.88 -6.27
CA ILE A 115 9.69 -4.75 -7.18
C ILE A 115 8.59 -4.01 -7.93
N ALA A 116 8.29 -2.74 -7.61
CA ALA A 116 7.56 -1.86 -8.51
C ALA A 116 7.83 -0.39 -8.17
N ARG A 117 7.61 0.49 -9.15
CA ARG A 117 7.62 1.95 -8.98
C ARG A 117 6.47 2.56 -9.75
N MET A 118 5.88 3.59 -9.18
CA MET A 118 4.66 4.24 -9.67
C MET A 118 4.83 5.74 -9.46
N LEU A 119 4.56 6.55 -10.50
CA LEU A 119 4.63 8.00 -10.44
C LEU A 119 3.29 8.59 -10.89
N LEU A 120 2.52 9.08 -9.93
CA LEU A 120 1.18 9.60 -10.15
C LEU A 120 1.21 11.12 -9.99
N PRO A 121 0.63 11.90 -10.90
CA PRO A 121 0.39 13.32 -10.61
C PRO A 121 -0.48 13.44 -9.34
N LEU A 122 -0.11 14.31 -8.40
CA LEU A 122 -0.91 14.53 -7.18
C LEU A 122 -2.31 15.07 -7.51
N ALA A 123 -2.44 15.77 -8.62
CA ALA A 123 -3.74 16.19 -9.18
C ALA A 123 -4.65 14.99 -9.53
N SER A 124 -4.09 13.81 -9.77
CA SER A 124 -4.83 12.56 -9.99
C SER A 124 -5.15 11.78 -8.71
N ALA A 125 -4.60 12.20 -7.56
CA ALA A 125 -4.85 11.60 -6.24
C ALA A 125 -5.96 12.38 -5.50
N THR A 126 -7.17 12.36 -6.07
CA THR A 126 -8.36 12.98 -5.45
C THR A 126 -9.32 11.93 -4.91
N PRO A 127 -10.14 12.26 -3.89
CA PRO A 127 -11.18 11.35 -3.41
C PRO A 127 -12.14 10.85 -4.51
N GLU A 128 -12.41 11.68 -5.52
CA GLU A 128 -13.28 11.34 -6.65
C GLU A 128 -12.62 10.30 -7.56
N ILE A 129 -11.34 10.48 -7.90
CA ILE A 129 -10.60 9.53 -8.72
C ILE A 129 -10.42 8.22 -7.97
N HIS A 130 -10.09 8.28 -6.67
CA HIS A 130 -10.01 7.11 -5.81
C HIS A 130 -11.31 6.30 -5.80
N ARG A 131 -12.45 6.96 -5.58
CA ARG A 131 -13.77 6.30 -5.63
C ARG A 131 -14.07 5.70 -7.00
N ARG A 132 -13.71 6.41 -8.07
CA ARG A 132 -13.93 5.95 -9.45
C ARG A 132 -13.14 4.68 -9.75
N VAL A 133 -11.85 4.61 -9.39
CA VAL A 133 -11.02 3.42 -9.69
C VAL A 133 -11.38 2.21 -8.82
N GLN A 134 -12.03 2.42 -7.67
CA GLN A 134 -12.57 1.35 -6.84
C GLN A 134 -13.80 0.68 -7.47
N THR A 135 -14.67 1.44 -8.14
CA THR A 135 -15.91 0.90 -8.75
C THR A 135 -15.74 0.44 -10.19
N GLN A 136 -14.66 0.86 -10.85
CA GLN A 136 -14.34 0.50 -12.23
C GLN A 136 -13.75 -0.90 -12.35
N GLY A 137 -14.06 -1.58 -13.47
CA GLY A 137 -13.49 -2.88 -13.82
C GLY A 137 -12.02 -2.80 -14.21
N ILE A 138 -11.41 -3.97 -14.44
CA ILE A 138 -9.99 -4.09 -14.81
C ILE A 138 -9.69 -3.38 -16.13
N ARG A 139 -10.62 -3.44 -17.11
CA ARG A 139 -10.43 -2.84 -18.44
C ARG A 139 -10.31 -1.32 -18.38
N GLU A 140 -10.99 -0.70 -17.43
CA GLU A 140 -11.04 0.74 -17.23
C GLU A 140 -9.85 1.24 -16.40
N VAL A 141 -9.37 0.43 -15.44
CA VAL A 141 -8.27 0.80 -14.55
C VAL A 141 -6.91 0.52 -15.17
N ARG A 142 -6.76 -0.58 -15.93
CA ARG A 142 -5.48 -1.01 -16.48
C ARG A 142 -4.75 0.06 -17.33
N PRO A 143 -5.41 0.88 -18.17
CA PRO A 143 -4.73 1.94 -18.93
C PRO A 143 -4.03 2.97 -18.03
N LEU A 144 -4.54 3.19 -16.81
CA LEU A 144 -3.91 4.08 -15.83
C LEU A 144 -2.55 3.53 -15.37
N PHE A 145 -2.34 2.22 -15.47
CA PHE A 145 -1.05 1.60 -15.16
C PHE A 145 0.07 2.17 -16.03
N THR A 146 -0.13 2.17 -17.34
CA THR A 146 0.83 2.76 -18.28
C THR A 146 0.93 4.28 -18.10
N GLN A 147 -0.20 4.94 -17.82
CA GLN A 147 -0.26 6.41 -17.68
C GLN A 147 0.57 6.94 -16.50
N PHE A 148 0.65 6.20 -15.39
CA PHE A 148 1.42 6.61 -14.22
C PHE A 148 2.86 6.07 -14.21
N ASP A 149 3.43 5.77 -15.39
CA ASP A 149 4.74 5.13 -15.57
C ASP A 149 4.94 3.97 -14.57
N LEU A 150 3.90 3.14 -14.39
CA LEU A 150 4.02 1.99 -13.54
C LEU A 150 4.95 0.98 -14.20
N ARG A 151 6.03 0.66 -13.50
CA ARG A 151 6.96 -0.39 -13.92
C ARG A 151 6.89 -1.52 -12.91
N PRO A 152 6.29 -2.68 -13.26
CA PRO A 152 6.48 -3.86 -12.46
C PRO A 152 7.97 -4.23 -12.57
N GLY A 153 8.66 -4.24 -11.44
CA GLY A 153 9.83 -5.11 -11.29
C GLY A 153 9.38 -6.56 -11.26
N ALA A 154 10.31 -7.50 -11.16
CA ALA A 154 10.04 -8.94 -11.19
C ALA A 154 9.15 -9.41 -10.02
N ILE A 155 7.83 -9.17 -10.11
CA ILE A 155 6.80 -9.79 -9.29
C ILE A 155 6.42 -11.07 -10.02
N PRO A 156 6.87 -12.26 -9.56
CA PRO A 156 6.50 -13.51 -10.20
C PRO A 156 4.98 -13.71 -10.05
N LEU A 157 4.29 -13.86 -11.17
CA LEU A 157 2.90 -14.33 -11.17
C LEU A 157 2.90 -15.81 -10.79
N VAL A 158 2.06 -16.19 -9.84
CA VAL A 158 1.94 -17.59 -9.42
C VAL A 158 1.06 -18.34 -10.42
N GLY A 159 1.69 -18.92 -11.45
CA GLY A 159 1.05 -19.90 -12.35
C GLY A 159 1.54 -19.88 -13.79
N HIS A 160 2.62 -20.61 -14.07
CA HIS A 160 2.80 -21.39 -15.30
C HIS A 160 3.49 -22.70 -14.93
#